data_AF-A0A962FCG9-F1
#
_entry.id   AF-A0A962FCG9-F1
#
_cell.length_a   1.000
_cell.length_b   1.000
_cell.length_c   1.000
_cell.angle_alpha   90.00
_cell.angle_beta   90.00
_cell.angle_gamma   90.00
#
_symmetry.space_group_name_H-M   'P 1'
#
loop_
_entity.id
_entity.type
_entity.pdbx_description
1 polymer ?
#
loop_
_entity_poly.entity_id
_entity_poly.type
_entity_poly.pdbx_seq_one_letter_code
_entity_poly.pdbx_strand_id
1 'polypeptide(L)'
;MGKILTRKFLKLPLWLWLTLALFIAGGALGFVLTRPQHAGWRYGVCRAYLELYLRFPETIRIDEGGETSTGAMLIFADVNPFGSEQVRMWECYFTRGNDGNVTLSRITIDRRALPAALIQKYAQMLPVLAGLELNTALPKELPNDLEDLKD
;
A
#
# COMPACT_ATOMS: atom_id res chain seq x y z
N MET A 1 -29.46 -36.65 -22.04
CA MET A 1 -28.47 -36.73 -23.14
C MET A 1 -27.30 -35.80 -22.77
N GLY A 2 -26.22 -36.31 -22.19
CA GLY A 2 -25.20 -35.42 -21.60
C GLY A 2 -23.95 -36.11 -21.07
N LYS A 3 -23.43 -37.12 -21.79
CA LYS A 3 -22.18 -37.83 -21.42
C LYS A 3 -21.39 -38.22 -22.67
N ILE A 4 -20.92 -37.26 -23.47
CA ILE A 4 -20.04 -37.55 -24.63
C ILE A 4 -18.79 -36.64 -24.68
N LEU A 5 -18.74 -35.54 -23.94
CA LEU A 5 -17.59 -34.63 -23.99
C LEU A 5 -16.38 -35.04 -23.12
N THR A 6 -16.49 -36.07 -22.28
CA THR A 6 -15.44 -36.40 -21.29
C THR A 6 -14.35 -37.35 -21.78
N ARG A 7 -14.44 -37.97 -22.97
CA ARG A 7 -13.48 -39.03 -23.38
C ARG A 7 -12.35 -38.61 -24.31
N LYS A 8 -12.40 -37.45 -24.98
CA LYS A 8 -11.36 -37.04 -25.96
C LYS A 8 -10.33 -36.04 -25.43
N PHE A 9 -10.57 -35.43 -24.27
CA PHE A 9 -9.61 -34.48 -23.67
C PHE A 9 -8.31 -35.15 -23.17
N LEU A 10 -8.29 -36.49 -23.06
CA LEU A 10 -7.19 -37.26 -22.48
C LEU A 10 -6.26 -37.95 -23.52
N LYS A 11 -6.29 -37.53 -24.79
CA LYS A 11 -5.38 -38.04 -25.85
C LYS A 11 -4.53 -36.95 -26.50
N LEU A 12 -4.35 -35.81 -25.84
CA LEU A 12 -3.36 -34.83 -26.26
C LEU A 12 -1.95 -35.37 -25.98
N PRO A 13 -1.01 -35.28 -26.92
CA PRO A 13 0.35 -35.74 -26.72
C PRO A 13 1.01 -34.99 -25.56
N LEU A 14 1.81 -35.70 -24.76
CA LEU A 14 2.39 -35.23 -23.49
C LEU A 14 3.07 -33.84 -23.59
N TRP A 15 3.71 -33.54 -24.73
CA TRP A 15 4.37 -32.25 -24.97
C TRP A 15 3.43 -31.03 -24.96
N LEU A 16 2.17 -31.19 -25.38
CA LEU A 16 1.19 -30.10 -25.33
C LEU A 16 0.75 -29.80 -23.89
N TRP A 17 0.68 -30.82 -23.03
CA TRP A 17 0.43 -30.61 -21.60
C TRP A 17 1.61 -29.94 -20.89
N LEU A 18 2.85 -30.30 -21.26
CA LEU A 18 4.04 -29.67 -20.71
C LEU A 18 4.16 -28.19 -21.09
N THR A 19 3.89 -27.83 -22.35
CA THR A 19 3.90 -26.42 -22.78
C THR A 19 2.79 -25.61 -22.12
N LEU A 20 1.56 -26.15 -22.05
CA LEU A 20 0.45 -25.52 -21.34
C LEU A 20 0.79 -25.28 -19.85
N ALA A 21 1.36 -26.29 -19.19
CA ALA A 21 1.79 -26.18 -17.79
C ALA A 21 2.88 -25.11 -17.61
N LEU A 22 3.83 -25.01 -18.54
CA LEU A 22 4.87 -23.98 -18.52
C LEU A 22 4.27 -22.56 -18.67
N PHE A 23 3.32 -22.37 -19.59
CA PHE A 23 2.64 -21.08 -19.76
C PHE A 23 1.81 -20.69 -18.53
N ILE A 24 1.08 -21.64 -17.94
CA ILE A 24 0.31 -21.40 -16.71
C ILE A 24 1.24 -21.07 -15.55
N ALA A 25 2.34 -21.83 -15.39
CA ALA A 25 3.33 -21.58 -14.34
C ALA A 25 4.01 -20.21 -14.52
N GLY A 26 4.44 -19.87 -15.74
CA GLY A 26 5.04 -18.58 -16.04
C GLY A 26 4.08 -17.41 -15.81
N GLY A 27 2.83 -17.53 -16.26
CA GLY A 27 1.79 -16.53 -16.03
C GLY A 27 1.46 -16.35 -14.54
N ALA A 28 1.35 -17.44 -13.80
CA ALA A 28 1.12 -17.40 -12.35
C ALA A 28 2.29 -16.74 -11.61
N LEU A 29 3.53 -17.05 -12.01
CA LEU A 29 4.74 -16.51 -11.40
C LEU A 29 4.87 -15.00 -11.70
N GLY A 30 4.61 -14.58 -12.94
CA GLY A 30 4.54 -13.15 -13.29
C GLY A 30 3.43 -12.41 -12.55
N PHE A 31 2.27 -13.02 -12.36
CA PHE A 31 1.17 -12.45 -11.59
C PHE A 31 1.51 -12.29 -10.10
N VAL A 32 2.22 -13.26 -9.50
CA VAL A 32 2.67 -13.14 -8.10
C VAL A 32 3.70 -12.03 -7.94
N LEU A 33 4.64 -11.90 -8.87
CA LEU A 33 5.68 -10.86 -8.84
C LEU A 33 5.13 -9.43 -9.06
N THR A 34 3.97 -9.29 -9.69
CA THR A 34 3.37 -7.98 -9.99
C THR A 34 2.32 -7.53 -8.98
N ARG A 35 2.02 -8.34 -7.96
CA ARG A 35 1.08 -7.93 -6.91
C ARG A 35 1.71 -6.85 -6.03
N PRO A 36 0.99 -5.75 -5.75
CA PRO A 36 1.48 -4.72 -4.85
C PRO A 36 1.66 -5.32 -3.45
N GLN A 37 2.77 -4.98 -2.81
CA GLN A 37 2.94 -5.32 -1.41
C GLN A 37 1.93 -4.51 -0.58
N HIS A 38 1.32 -5.14 0.41
CA HIS A 38 0.38 -4.49 1.31
C HIS A 38 1.03 -4.33 2.68
N ALA A 39 0.96 -3.11 3.23
CA ALA A 39 1.30 -2.84 4.61
C ALA A 39 0.14 -3.21 5.57
N GLY A 40 0.36 -3.08 6.87
CA GLY A 40 -0.69 -3.26 7.86
C GLY A 40 -1.61 -2.05 8.00
N TRP A 41 -2.57 -2.18 8.92
CA TRP A 41 -3.63 -1.20 9.12
C TRP A 41 -3.10 0.18 9.56
N ARG A 42 -1.97 0.24 10.29
CA ARG A 42 -1.38 1.51 10.75
C ARG A 42 -0.95 2.39 9.60
N TYR A 43 -0.38 1.78 8.55
CA TYR A 43 -0.04 2.46 7.33
C TYR A 43 -1.30 3.00 6.63
N GLY A 44 -2.33 2.16 6.49
CA GLY A 44 -3.61 2.58 5.89
C GLY A 44 -4.25 3.77 6.62
N VAL A 45 -4.23 3.75 7.96
CA VAL A 45 -4.71 4.87 8.78
C VAL A 45 -3.86 6.11 8.56
N CYS A 46 -2.54 5.97 8.61
CA CYS A 46 -1.63 7.10 8.44
C CYS A 46 -1.78 7.76 7.06
N ARG A 47 -1.93 6.94 6.01
CA ARG A 47 -2.23 7.36 4.64
C ARG A 47 -3.57 8.08 4.54
N ALA A 48 -4.63 7.49 5.09
CA ALA A 48 -5.95 8.11 5.07
C ALA A 48 -5.94 9.48 5.77
N TYR A 49 -5.17 9.63 6.84
CA TYR A 49 -5.04 10.92 7.50
C TYR A 49 -4.26 11.94 6.67
N LEU A 50 -3.20 11.52 5.99
CA LEU A 50 -2.46 12.38 5.05
C LEU A 50 -3.40 12.92 3.96
N GLU A 51 -4.22 12.05 3.37
CA GLU A 51 -5.21 12.40 2.34
C GLU A 51 -6.27 13.40 2.87
N LEU A 52 -6.66 13.29 4.15
CA LEU A 52 -7.59 14.24 4.80
C LEU A 52 -6.93 15.56 5.23
N TYR A 53 -5.63 15.55 5.54
CA TYR A 53 -4.90 16.72 6.01
C TYR A 53 -4.55 17.68 4.87
N LEU A 54 -4.25 17.14 3.70
CA LEU A 54 -3.85 17.92 2.54
C LEU A 54 -5.06 18.51 1.81
N ARG A 55 -4.89 19.73 1.30
CA ARG A 55 -5.96 20.47 0.62
C ARG A 55 -6.32 19.84 -0.74
N PHE A 56 -5.35 19.25 -1.42
CA PHE A 56 -5.50 18.66 -2.74
C PHE A 56 -4.92 17.23 -2.71
N PRO A 57 -5.74 16.21 -2.43
CA PRO A 57 -5.24 14.85 -2.29
C PRO A 57 -4.85 14.21 -3.64
N GLU A 58 -5.46 14.65 -4.74
CA GLU A 58 -5.17 14.12 -6.09
C GLU A 58 -3.76 14.46 -6.59
N THR A 59 -3.12 15.48 -5.99
CA THR A 59 -1.76 15.89 -6.35
C THR A 59 -0.68 15.20 -5.52
N ILE A 60 -1.06 14.24 -4.65
CA ILE A 60 -0.12 13.52 -3.79
C ILE A 60 0.38 12.28 -4.53
N ARG A 61 1.70 12.16 -4.64
CA ARG A 61 2.35 10.94 -5.10
C ARG A 61 3.14 10.35 -3.94
N ILE A 62 2.73 9.18 -3.45
CA ILE A 62 3.46 8.46 -2.41
C ILE A 62 4.57 7.70 -3.11
N ASP A 63 5.82 8.07 -2.85
CA ASP A 63 7.00 7.46 -3.48
C ASP A 63 7.48 6.27 -2.65
N GLU A 64 7.52 6.42 -1.33
CA GLU A 64 7.94 5.37 -0.41
C GLU A 64 7.04 5.32 0.82
N GLY A 65 6.92 4.14 1.41
CA GLY A 65 6.08 3.97 2.59
C GLY A 65 6.37 2.66 3.29
N GLY A 66 6.16 2.64 4.60
CA GLY A 66 6.40 1.45 5.39
C GLY A 66 5.77 1.51 6.77
N GLU A 67 5.73 0.35 7.42
CA GLU A 67 5.27 0.20 8.78
C GLU A 67 6.43 -0.26 9.68
N THR A 68 6.50 0.34 10.86
CA THR A 68 7.42 -0.05 11.93
C THR A 68 6.64 -0.60 13.12
N SER A 69 7.33 -1.18 14.09
CA SER A 69 6.70 -1.74 15.29
C SER A 69 5.88 -0.71 16.09
N THR A 70 6.21 0.57 15.97
CA THR A 70 5.62 1.67 16.74
C THR A 70 4.95 2.74 15.87
N GLY A 71 4.99 2.63 14.55
CA GLY A 71 4.61 3.72 13.66
C GLY A 71 4.43 3.32 12.21
N ALA A 72 4.04 4.29 11.39
CA ALA A 72 4.08 4.19 9.93
C ALA A 72 4.76 5.45 9.38
N MET A 73 5.51 5.31 8.29
CA MET A 73 6.19 6.39 7.59
C MET A 73 5.75 6.40 6.14
N LEU A 74 5.52 7.60 5.60
CA LEU A 74 5.23 7.85 4.20
C LEU A 74 6.12 8.99 3.70
N ILE A 75 6.77 8.79 2.56
CA ILE A 75 7.46 9.83 1.82
C ILE A 75 6.60 10.13 0.60
N PHE A 76 6.21 11.38 0.44
CA PHE A 76 5.32 11.80 -0.62
C PHE A 76 5.79 13.10 -1.24
N ALA A 77 5.52 13.24 -2.53
CA ALA A 77 5.64 14.50 -3.25
C ALA A 77 4.27 15.19 -3.32
N ASP A 78 4.23 16.47 -3.01
CA ASP A 78 3.06 17.32 -3.29
C ASP A 78 3.41 18.45 -4.25
N VAL A 79 2.49 18.71 -5.18
CA VAL A 79 2.60 19.81 -6.12
C VAL A 79 1.79 20.98 -5.60
N ASN A 80 2.46 22.11 -5.35
CA ASN A 80 1.77 23.31 -4.91
C ASN A 80 0.97 23.97 -6.07
N PRO A 81 0.09 24.93 -5.78
CA PRO A 81 -0.68 25.62 -6.83
C PRO A 81 0.17 26.39 -7.86
N PHE A 82 1.46 26.61 -7.58
CA PHE A 82 2.41 27.26 -8.48
C PHE A 82 3.21 26.26 -9.31
N GLY A 83 2.92 24.96 -9.21
CA GLY A 83 3.59 23.89 -9.95
C GLY A 83 4.96 23.47 -9.39
N SER A 84 5.35 23.95 -8.21
CA SER A 84 6.55 23.46 -7.52
C SER A 84 6.22 22.20 -6.75
N GLU A 85 6.96 21.14 -7.05
CA GLU A 85 6.93 19.87 -6.32
C GLU A 85 7.81 19.96 -5.08
N GLN A 86 7.32 19.43 -3.95
CA GLN A 86 8.08 19.29 -2.71
C GLN A 86 7.94 17.88 -2.18
N VAL A 87 9.07 17.26 -1.83
CA VAL A 87 9.09 15.95 -1.18
C VAL A 87 9.07 16.15 0.33
N ARG A 88 8.11 15.50 0.98
CA ARG A 88 7.89 15.62 2.43
C ARG A 88 7.77 14.25 3.07
N MET A 89 8.16 14.20 4.34
CA MET A 89 8.10 13.01 5.16
C MET A 89 6.97 13.12 6.17
N TRP A 90 6.08 12.13 6.17
CA TRP A 90 4.95 12.00 7.07
C TRP A 90 5.12 10.78 7.96
N GLU A 91 5.15 10.96 9.27
CA GLU A 91 5.31 9.86 10.21
C GLU A 91 4.16 9.86 11.22
N CYS A 92 3.52 8.72 11.39
CA CYS A 92 2.53 8.48 12.44
C CYS A 92 3.11 7.55 13.49
N TYR A 93 3.06 7.96 14.76
CA TYR A 93 3.44 7.14 15.90
C TYR A 93 2.21 6.67 16.63
N PHE A 94 2.20 5.37 16.94
CA PHE A 94 1.13 4.71 17.65
C PHE A 94 1.64 4.20 19.00
N THR A 95 0.90 4.52 20.05
CA THR A 95 1.14 3.98 21.39
C THR A 95 0.04 3.00 21.75
N ARG A 96 0.42 1.91 22.41
CA ARG A 96 -0.57 1.01 23.01
C ARG A 96 -0.96 1.57 24.38
N GLY A 97 -2.25 1.85 24.56
CA GLY A 97 -2.82 2.25 25.83
C GLY A 97 -2.85 1.08 26.83
N ASN A 98 -3.06 1.39 28.10
CA ASN A 98 -3.15 0.40 29.17
C ASN A 98 -4.35 -0.56 29.00
N ASP A 99 -5.36 -0.13 28.25
CA ASP A 99 -6.54 -0.88 27.85
C ASP A 99 -6.29 -1.82 26.65
N GLY A 100 -5.07 -1.84 26.11
CA GLY A 100 -4.70 -2.63 24.94
C GLY A 100 -5.04 -1.96 23.60
N ASN A 101 -5.77 -0.83 23.63
CA ASN A 101 -6.15 -0.09 22.44
C ASN A 101 -4.95 0.66 21.85
N VAL A 102 -4.83 0.64 20.53
CA VAL A 102 -3.78 1.37 19.83
C VAL A 102 -4.28 2.78 19.57
N THR A 103 -3.58 3.76 20.14
CA THR A 103 -3.90 5.19 20.01
C THR A 103 -2.81 5.87 19.22
N LEU A 104 -3.21 6.84 18.40
CA LEU A 104 -2.28 7.70 17.68
C LEU A 104 -1.71 8.74 18.66
N SER A 105 -0.41 8.70 18.88
CA SER A 105 0.26 9.52 19.91
C SER A 105 0.85 10.81 19.33
N ARG A 106 1.48 10.71 18.17
CA ARG A 106 2.20 11.81 17.53
C ARG A 106 2.14 11.64 16.03
N ILE A 107 2.03 12.76 15.34
CA ILE A 107 2.27 12.82 13.89
C ILE A 107 3.26 13.92 13.61
N THR A 108 4.26 13.62 12.79
CA THR A 108 5.27 14.56 12.33
C THR A 108 5.21 14.75 10.83
N ILE A 109 5.39 15.99 10.39
CA ILE A 109 5.57 16.39 8.99
C ILE A 109 6.94 17.06 8.92
N ASP A 110 7.85 16.50 8.14
CA ASP A 110 9.23 17.02 8.03
C ASP A 110 9.87 17.27 9.41
N ARG A 111 9.67 16.29 10.32
CA ARG A 111 10.12 16.30 11.72
C ARG A 111 9.44 17.36 12.62
N ARG A 112 8.40 18.05 12.15
CA ARG A 112 7.60 18.98 12.94
C ARG A 112 6.34 18.30 13.44
N ALA A 113 6.14 18.31 14.76
CA ALA A 113 4.95 17.71 15.36
C ALA A 113 3.69 18.54 15.08
N LEU A 114 2.61 17.86 14.70
CA LEU A 114 1.29 18.46 14.56
C LEU A 114 0.69 18.84 15.92
N PRO A 115 -0.17 19.87 15.98
CA PRO A 115 -0.90 20.23 17.19
C PRO A 115 -1.71 19.05 17.74
N ALA A 116 -1.58 18.78 19.05
CA ALA A 116 -2.26 17.67 19.71
C ALA A 116 -3.79 17.71 19.54
N ALA A 117 -4.38 18.89 19.45
CA ALA A 117 -5.82 19.06 19.22
C ALA A 117 -6.30 18.47 17.88
N LEU A 118 -5.49 18.54 16.82
CA LEU A 118 -5.82 17.93 15.52
C LEU A 118 -5.69 16.41 15.58
N ILE A 119 -4.63 15.93 16.24
CA ILE A 119 -4.37 14.50 16.45
C ILE A 119 -5.51 13.86 17.25
N GLN A 120 -5.99 14.52 18.32
CA GLN A 120 -7.08 14.01 19.15
C GLN A 120 -8.41 13.90 18.39
N LYS A 121 -8.73 14.90 17.54
CA LYS A 121 -9.93 14.82 16.69
C LYS A 121 -9.86 13.62 15.75
N TYR A 122 -8.69 13.35 15.19
CA TYR A 122 -8.49 12.19 14.33
C TYR A 122 -8.49 10.87 15.12
N ALA A 123 -7.91 10.86 16.33
CA ALA A 123 -7.89 9.69 17.20
C ALA A 123 -9.29 9.17 17.52
N GLN A 124 -10.28 10.06 17.65
CA GLN A 124 -11.69 9.71 17.84
C GLN A 124 -12.31 8.97 16.65
N MET A 125 -11.76 9.16 15.44
CA MET A 125 -12.22 8.49 14.22
C MET A 125 -11.52 7.14 13.98
N LEU A 126 -10.39 6.86 14.66
CA LEU A 126 -9.62 5.63 14.49
C LEU A 126 -10.43 4.34 14.66
N PRO A 127 -11.33 4.19 15.64
CA PRO A 127 -12.11 2.96 15.79
C PRO A 127 -12.99 2.69 14.57
N VAL A 128 -13.50 3.73 13.92
CA VAL A 128 -14.31 3.63 12.70
C VAL A 128 -13.41 3.23 11.53
N LEU A 129 -12.26 3.89 11.38
CA LEU A 129 -11.31 3.60 10.31
C LEU A 129 -10.71 2.19 10.42
N ALA A 130 -10.53 1.67 11.63
CA ALA A 130 -10.06 0.31 11.86
C ALA A 130 -11.06 -0.77 11.39
N GLY A 131 -12.35 -0.43 11.28
CA GLY A 131 -13.38 -1.31 10.74
C GLY A 131 -13.57 -1.23 9.22
N LEU A 132 -12.88 -0.30 8.54
CA LEU A 132 -12.95 -0.11 7.09
C LEU A 132 -11.77 -0.77 6.39
N GLU A 133 -11.96 -1.16 5.12
CA GLU A 133 -10.87 -1.58 4.25
C GLU A 133 -10.06 -0.34 3.80
N LEU A 134 -9.01 -0.02 4.58
CA LEU A 134 -8.10 1.06 4.26
C LEU A 134 -7.17 0.66 3.12
N ASN A 135 -6.77 1.64 2.29
CA ASN A 135 -5.79 1.40 1.24
C ASN A 135 -4.41 1.19 1.85
N THR A 136 -3.99 -0.07 1.91
CA THR A 136 -2.66 -0.48 2.42
C THR A 136 -1.66 -0.77 1.31
N ALA A 137 -2.01 -0.52 0.04
CA ALA A 137 -1.09 -0.75 -1.06
C ALA A 137 0.13 0.17 -0.92
N LEU A 138 1.30 -0.46 -0.84
CA LEU A 138 2.58 0.24 -0.87
C LEU A 138 2.89 0.67 -2.31
N PRO A 139 3.58 1.80 -2.48
CA PRO A 139 4.09 2.17 -3.79
C PRO A 139 5.07 1.10 -4.30
N LYS A 140 5.23 1.05 -5.62
CA LYS A 140 6.21 0.14 -6.25
C LYS A 140 7.60 0.52 -5.74
N GLU A 141 8.35 -0.46 -5.24
CA GLU A 141 9.74 -0.22 -4.85
C GLU A 141 10.52 0.37 -6.03
N LEU A 142 11.37 1.37 -5.73
CA LEU A 142 12.30 1.90 -6.71
C LEU A 142 13.19 0.74 -7.19
N PRO A 143 13.46 0.66 -8.51
CA PRO A 143 14.38 -0.36 -9.02
C PRO A 143 15.75 -0.22 -8.35
N ASN A 144 16.37 -1.36 -8.06
CA ASN A 144 17.66 -1.40 -7.36
C ASN A 144 18.85 -1.05 -8.28
N ASP A 145 18.65 -1.08 -9.61
CA ASP A 145 19.69 -0.84 -10.59
C ASP A 145 19.32 0.29 -11.55
N LEU A 146 20.32 1.09 -11.95
CA LEU A 146 20.17 2.17 -12.94
C LEU A 146 19.77 1.66 -14.33
N GLU A 147 19.97 0.37 -14.62
CA GLU A 147 19.56 -0.23 -15.89
C GLU A 147 18.04 -0.38 -16.01
N ASP A 148 17.33 -0.56 -14.90
CA ASP A 148 15.87 -0.63 -14.85
C ASP A 148 15.19 0.74 -15.08
N LEU A 149 15.97 1.83 -15.10
CA LEU A 149 15.51 3.20 -15.35
C LEU A 149 15.79 3.67 -16.79
N LYS A 150 16.39 2.82 -17.64
CA LYS A 150 16.77 3.14 -19.03
C LYS A 150 15.69 2.73 -20.05
N ASP A 151 14.42 2.92 -19.68
CA ASP A 151 13.30 2.85 -20.63
C ASP A 151 13.15 4.18 -21.39
#